data_AF-A0A0G0TMH5-F1
#
_entry.id   AF-A0A0G0TMH5-F1
#
_cell.length_a   1.000
_cell.length_b   1.000
_cell.length_c   1.000
_cell.angle_alpha   90.00
_cell.angle_beta   90.00
_cell.angle_gamma   90.00
#
_symmetry.space_group_name_H-M   'P 1'
#
loop_
_entity.id
_entity.type
_entity.pdbx_description
1 polymer ?
#
loop_
_entity_poly.entity_id
_entity_poly.type
_entity_poly.pdbx_seq_one_letter_code
_entity_poly.pdbx_strand_id
1 'polypeptide(L)'
;MSIHKDLAYKIPKEVSHVTATLEKAGFEAYLVGGGVRDLILNKNPKDWDVTTNAKPEEIVAFFEKTICENNFGTVGVCVIRETSLTSPQPSPYKGEEVNANVSRITSEGVEYELIEVTPYRTETKYSDFRHPDEVKFSDKLEDDLKRRDFTVNALALDSKGHLTDIFDGLKDIENKVLRTVGEADERFGEDALRMLRAVRLALQLDFSIAQETANSILKNSELIKKISTERIRDEFEKIIMSRSPANGIVMLEKFGLLKNIIPELLEGIKCEQGGVHIYDVYEHLLMALQHAADKNWPLEIRLAALMHDIGKPRTRRLASPDAFTQVLGSPVQSSVKEQALPDHSQKHTGSARRPYTFYGHEVVGAQMAKKIMERLKFSKKETDLVEVLVRMHMFFSDTEQITLSAVRR
;
A
#
# COMPACT_ATOMS: atom_id res chain seq x y z
N MET A 1 26.07 -23.76 -4.16
CA MET A 1 25.99 -23.79 -5.63
C MET A 1 24.73 -23.06 -6.08
N SER A 2 24.84 -21.74 -6.18
CA SER A 2 24.54 -20.90 -7.36
C SER A 2 23.05 -20.66 -7.67
N ILE A 3 22.36 -19.98 -6.74
CA ILE A 3 21.11 -19.25 -7.05
C ILE A 3 21.42 -18.07 -7.99
N HIS A 4 22.66 -17.53 -7.95
CA HIS A 4 23.03 -16.27 -8.57
C HIS A 4 23.23 -16.31 -10.10
N LYS A 5 23.70 -17.43 -10.68
CA LYS A 5 23.94 -17.51 -12.14
C LYS A 5 22.67 -17.46 -12.98
N ASP A 6 21.51 -17.75 -12.40
CA ASP A 6 20.24 -17.87 -13.13
C ASP A 6 19.42 -16.56 -13.13
N LEU A 7 19.80 -15.58 -12.29
CA LEU A 7 19.07 -14.31 -12.19
C LEU A 7 19.32 -13.41 -13.40
N ALA A 8 20.52 -13.45 -13.98
CA ALA A 8 20.87 -12.62 -15.14
C ALA A 8 19.97 -12.88 -16.35
N TYR A 9 19.54 -14.13 -16.57
CA TYR A 9 18.64 -14.50 -17.67
C TYR A 9 17.21 -13.99 -17.50
N LYS A 10 16.82 -13.57 -16.30
CA LYS A 10 15.49 -13.02 -16.00
C LYS A 10 15.41 -11.51 -16.23
N ILE A 11 16.55 -10.85 -16.48
CA ILE A 11 16.61 -9.41 -16.75
C ILE A 11 16.19 -9.17 -18.21
N PRO A 12 15.22 -8.28 -18.48
CA PRO A 12 14.84 -7.89 -19.84
C PRO A 12 16.03 -7.30 -20.61
N LYS A 13 16.07 -7.54 -21.92
CA LYS A 13 17.17 -7.06 -22.77
C LYS A 13 17.27 -5.53 -22.75
N GLU A 14 16.14 -4.86 -22.66
CA GLU A 14 15.99 -3.41 -22.57
C GLU A 14 16.73 -2.87 -21.33
N VAL A 15 16.62 -3.58 -20.21
CA VAL A 15 17.28 -3.23 -18.94
C VAL A 15 18.77 -3.53 -18.99
N SER A 16 19.14 -4.71 -19.51
CA SER A 16 20.55 -5.07 -19.72
C SER A 16 21.25 -4.14 -20.71
N HIS A 17 20.53 -3.53 -21.64
CA HIS A 17 21.09 -2.56 -22.58
C HIS A 17 21.56 -1.30 -21.85
N VAL A 18 20.80 -0.81 -20.86
CA VAL A 18 21.19 0.37 -20.07
C VAL A 18 22.47 0.09 -19.28
N THR A 19 22.52 -1.02 -18.54
CA THR A 19 23.72 -1.38 -17.75
C THR A 19 24.92 -1.62 -18.65
N ALA A 20 24.77 -2.37 -19.75
CA ALA A 20 25.86 -2.64 -20.69
C ALA A 20 26.38 -1.39 -21.39
N THR A 21 25.53 -0.38 -21.63
CA THR A 21 25.94 0.89 -22.26
C THR A 21 26.83 1.69 -21.30
N LEU A 22 26.43 1.79 -20.03
CA LEU A 22 27.22 2.45 -18.99
C LEU A 22 28.55 1.72 -18.73
N GLU A 23 28.52 0.39 -18.66
CA GLU A 23 29.73 -0.44 -18.49
C GLU A 23 30.71 -0.29 -19.65
N LYS A 24 30.23 -0.24 -20.90
CA LYS A 24 31.09 0.00 -22.08
C LYS A 24 31.75 1.37 -22.07
N ALA A 25 31.07 2.36 -21.47
CA ALA A 25 31.62 3.70 -21.27
C ALA A 25 32.61 3.78 -20.08
N GLY A 26 32.84 2.68 -19.36
CA GLY A 26 33.79 2.59 -18.25
C GLY A 26 33.19 2.88 -16.87
N PHE A 27 31.87 3.02 -16.77
CA PHE A 27 31.16 3.22 -15.50
C PHE A 27 30.74 1.89 -14.88
N GLU A 28 30.55 1.89 -13.57
CA GLU A 28 29.88 0.80 -12.89
C GLU A 28 28.36 0.94 -13.05
N ALA A 29 27.64 -0.16 -13.23
CA ALA A 29 26.19 -0.16 -13.28
C ALA A 29 25.62 -1.41 -12.62
N TYR A 30 24.69 -1.21 -11.69
CA TYR A 30 24.03 -2.30 -10.96
C TYR A 30 22.52 -2.11 -10.99
N LEU A 31 21.80 -3.22 -11.11
CA LEU A 31 20.37 -3.25 -10.77
C LEU A 31 20.23 -3.26 -9.27
N VAL A 32 19.23 -2.55 -8.76
CA VAL A 32 19.03 -2.36 -7.32
C VAL A 32 17.55 -2.33 -6.94
N GLY A 33 17.25 -2.30 -5.64
CA GLY A 33 15.90 -1.99 -5.17
C GLY A 33 14.91 -3.15 -5.25
N GLY A 34 13.64 -2.78 -5.47
CA GLY A 34 12.51 -3.71 -5.48
C GLY A 34 12.61 -4.76 -6.58
N GLY A 35 13.15 -4.40 -7.74
CA GLY A 35 13.32 -5.33 -8.86
C GLY A 35 14.26 -6.48 -8.52
N VAL A 36 15.42 -6.20 -7.91
CA VAL A 36 16.38 -7.25 -7.51
C VAL A 36 15.76 -8.18 -6.46
N ARG A 37 15.11 -7.62 -5.44
CA ARG A 37 14.39 -8.39 -4.42
C ARG A 37 13.34 -9.31 -5.05
N ASP A 38 12.54 -8.78 -5.98
CA ASP A 38 11.47 -9.53 -6.60
C ASP A 38 12.01 -10.67 -7.48
N LEU A 39 13.13 -10.46 -8.18
CA LEU A 39 13.84 -11.53 -8.90
C LEU A 39 14.28 -12.67 -7.96
N ILE A 40 14.85 -12.32 -6.80
CA ILE A 40 15.27 -13.30 -5.78
C ILE A 40 14.07 -14.09 -5.24
N LEU A 41 12.93 -13.42 -5.05
CA LEU A 41 11.67 -14.02 -4.62
C LEU A 41 10.92 -14.78 -5.74
N ASN A 42 11.51 -14.92 -6.94
CA ASN A 42 10.86 -15.49 -8.13
C ASN A 42 9.53 -14.80 -8.49
N LYS A 43 9.44 -13.50 -8.27
CA LYS A 43 8.34 -12.63 -8.70
C LYS A 43 8.79 -11.82 -9.92
N ASN A 44 7.82 -11.34 -10.69
CA ASN A 44 8.09 -10.41 -11.78
C ASN A 44 8.30 -8.99 -11.21
N PRO A 45 9.44 -8.34 -11.47
CA PRO A 45 9.64 -6.93 -11.15
C PRO A 45 8.58 -6.04 -11.80
N LYS A 46 8.17 -4.98 -11.09
CA LYS A 46 7.23 -3.98 -11.62
C LYS A 46 7.96 -2.76 -12.20
N ASP A 47 9.12 -2.48 -11.65
CA ASP A 47 9.98 -1.35 -11.90
C ASP A 47 11.45 -1.81 -11.96
N TRP A 48 12.26 -1.04 -12.68
CA TRP A 48 13.68 -1.31 -12.88
C TRP A 48 14.50 -0.08 -12.50
N ASP A 49 15.26 -0.23 -11.42
CA ASP A 49 16.19 0.78 -10.93
C ASP A 49 17.62 0.34 -11.23
N VAL A 50 18.36 1.19 -11.91
CA VAL A 50 19.81 1.09 -12.13
C VAL A 50 20.51 2.15 -11.29
N THR A 51 21.63 1.80 -10.69
CA THR A 51 22.53 2.76 -10.05
C THR A 51 23.93 2.68 -10.65
N THR A 52 24.62 3.82 -10.69
CA THR A 52 25.90 3.97 -11.38
C THR A 52 26.77 5.05 -10.72
N ASN A 53 28.09 5.01 -10.92
CA ASN A 53 28.97 6.12 -10.57
C ASN A 53 28.98 7.24 -11.63
N ALA A 54 28.27 7.09 -12.76
CA ALA A 54 28.09 8.16 -13.74
C ALA A 54 27.22 9.29 -13.18
N LYS A 55 27.59 10.55 -13.45
CA LYS A 55 26.80 11.74 -13.10
C LYS A 55 25.61 11.93 -14.04
N PRO A 56 24.58 12.71 -13.65
CA PRO A 56 23.39 12.92 -14.49
C PRO A 56 23.72 13.40 -15.91
N GLU A 57 24.67 14.33 -16.04
CA GLU A 57 25.05 14.90 -17.34
C GLU A 57 25.74 13.85 -18.23
N GLU A 58 26.50 12.94 -17.63
CA GLU A 58 27.16 11.84 -18.32
C GLU A 58 26.14 10.79 -18.77
N ILE A 59 25.18 10.44 -17.91
CA ILE A 59 24.09 9.50 -18.25
C ILE A 59 23.30 10.04 -19.45
N VAL A 60 22.90 11.31 -19.41
CA VAL A 60 22.12 11.93 -20.50
C VAL A 60 22.87 11.89 -21.84
N ALA A 61 24.20 12.01 -21.83
CA ALA A 61 25.00 11.97 -23.04
C ALA A 61 25.02 10.59 -23.73
N PHE A 62 24.73 9.50 -23.00
CA PHE A 62 24.78 8.14 -23.54
C PHE A 62 23.46 7.63 -24.13
N PHE A 63 22.33 8.30 -23.85
CA PHE A 63 21.01 7.81 -24.24
C PHE A 63 20.25 8.84 -25.07
N GLU A 64 19.62 8.38 -26.16
CA GLU A 64 18.91 9.26 -27.11
C GLU A 64 17.73 9.99 -26.49
N LYS A 65 17.03 9.34 -25.55
CA LYS A 65 15.83 9.87 -24.91
C LYS A 65 15.89 9.68 -23.41
N THR A 66 16.01 10.79 -22.69
CA THR A 66 16.04 10.84 -21.22
C THR A 66 15.03 11.84 -20.68
N ILE A 67 14.57 11.59 -19.46
CA ILE A 67 13.70 12.45 -18.67
C ILE A 67 14.47 12.82 -17.40
N CYS A 68 14.83 14.09 -17.26
CA CYS A 68 15.54 14.58 -16.08
C CYS A 68 14.63 15.47 -15.24
N GLU A 69 14.30 15.02 -14.04
CA GLU A 69 13.68 15.88 -13.02
C GLU A 69 14.82 16.43 -12.14
N ASN A 70 15.31 17.61 -12.51
CA ASN A 70 16.62 18.19 -12.18
C ASN A 70 16.94 18.50 -10.69
N ASN A 71 16.28 17.90 -9.70
CA ASN A 71 16.51 18.24 -8.28
C ASN A 71 17.35 17.23 -7.49
N PHE A 72 17.44 15.95 -7.90
CA PHE A 72 18.17 14.92 -7.12
C PHE A 72 19.08 14.03 -7.98
N GLY A 73 19.16 14.28 -9.29
CA GLY A 73 20.10 13.61 -10.20
C GLY A 73 19.65 12.25 -10.73
N THR A 74 18.45 11.76 -10.40
CA THR A 74 17.91 10.56 -11.06
C THR A 74 17.49 10.89 -12.49
N VAL A 75 17.91 10.06 -13.43
CA VAL A 75 17.65 10.20 -14.87
C VAL A 75 16.75 9.04 -15.32
N GLY A 76 15.57 9.34 -15.85
CA GLY A 76 14.71 8.33 -16.48
C GLY A 76 15.16 8.06 -17.91
N VAL A 77 15.70 6.88 -18.20
CA VAL A 77 16.13 6.46 -19.54
C VAL A 77 14.98 5.75 -20.25
N CYS A 78 14.61 6.22 -21.43
CA CYS A 78 13.53 5.63 -22.23
C CYS A 78 14.11 4.67 -23.28
N VAL A 79 13.89 3.36 -23.10
CA VAL A 79 14.37 2.32 -24.02
C VAL A 79 13.23 1.81 -24.88
N ILE A 80 13.44 1.73 -26.20
CA ILE A 80 12.42 1.23 -27.14
C ILE A 80 12.22 -0.28 -26.95
N ARG A 81 10.97 -0.72 -26.86
CA ARG A 81 10.63 -2.14 -26.88
C ARG A 81 10.63 -2.69 -28.31
N GLU A 82 11.39 -3.76 -28.56
CA GLU A 82 11.48 -4.43 -29.87
C GLU A 82 10.12 -4.93 -30.40
N THR A 83 9.15 -5.22 -29.52
CA THR A 83 7.78 -5.61 -29.92
C THR A 83 7.03 -4.54 -30.71
N SER A 84 7.45 -3.28 -30.65
CA SER A 84 6.83 -2.15 -31.37
C SER A 84 7.15 -2.13 -32.87
N LEU A 85 8.17 -2.88 -33.32
CA LEU A 85 8.67 -2.84 -34.70
C LEU A 85 7.98 -3.82 -35.65
N THR A 86 7.08 -4.70 -35.16
CA THR A 86 6.53 -5.82 -35.96
C THR A 86 5.01 -5.96 -35.99
N SER A 87 4.23 -4.89 -35.75
CA SER A 87 2.78 -4.90 -36.06
C SER A 87 2.15 -3.51 -36.20
N PRO A 88 1.71 -3.09 -37.39
CA PRO A 88 0.64 -2.11 -37.54
C PRO A 88 -0.69 -2.89 -37.63
N GLN A 89 -1.31 -3.18 -36.48
CA GLN A 89 -2.73 -3.55 -36.46
C GLN A 89 -3.44 -2.67 -35.42
N PRO A 90 -4.39 -1.83 -35.82
CA PRO A 90 -5.18 -1.05 -34.89
C PRO A 90 -6.13 -1.96 -34.11
N SER A 91 -6.00 -1.98 -32.78
CA SER A 91 -7.01 -2.54 -31.87
C SER A 91 -8.31 -1.72 -31.96
N PRO A 92 -9.50 -2.36 -32.05
CA PRO A 92 -10.77 -1.66 -32.23
C PRO A 92 -11.40 -1.10 -30.93
N TYR A 93 -10.66 -1.07 -29.81
CA TYR A 93 -11.20 -0.58 -28.54
C TYR A 93 -10.57 0.77 -28.14
N LYS A 94 -11.31 1.86 -28.39
CA LYS A 94 -11.14 3.14 -27.70
C LYS A 94 -11.79 3.05 -26.31
N GLY A 95 -10.99 2.71 -25.31
CA GLY A 95 -11.35 2.78 -23.91
C GLY A 95 -10.08 3.02 -23.11
N GLU A 96 -9.98 4.21 -22.52
CA GLU A 96 -8.91 4.58 -21.60
C GLU A 96 -8.88 3.63 -20.41
N GLU A 97 -7.77 2.92 -20.23
CA GLU A 97 -7.34 2.43 -18.92
C GLU A 97 -5.87 2.81 -18.74
N VAL A 98 -5.68 3.95 -18.08
CA VAL A 98 -4.39 4.35 -17.54
C VAL A 98 -4.16 3.48 -16.31
N ASN A 99 -3.40 2.39 -16.46
CA ASN A 99 -2.88 1.68 -15.29
C ASN A 99 -1.79 2.56 -14.65
N ALA A 100 -2.06 3.10 -13.47
CA ALA A 100 -1.20 4.01 -12.73
C ALA A 100 0.06 3.35 -12.10
N ASN A 101 0.65 2.34 -12.75
CA ASN A 101 1.81 1.59 -12.25
C ASN A 101 2.83 1.27 -13.35
N VAL A 102 2.91 2.10 -14.38
CA VAL A 102 3.53 1.67 -15.62
C VAL A 102 4.74 2.55 -15.93
N SER A 103 5.92 1.98 -15.69
CA SER A 103 7.23 2.27 -16.28
C SER A 103 7.23 2.15 -17.81
N ARG A 104 6.13 2.54 -18.47
CA ARG A 104 5.97 2.50 -19.92
C ARG A 104 5.38 3.81 -20.41
N ILE A 105 6.02 4.36 -21.42
CA ILE A 105 5.65 5.62 -22.03
C ILE A 105 5.34 5.34 -23.49
N THR A 106 4.16 5.74 -23.96
CA THR A 106 3.85 5.69 -25.39
C THR A 106 4.04 7.08 -25.98
N SER A 107 4.83 7.17 -27.04
CA SER A 107 5.13 8.43 -27.72
C SER A 107 5.27 8.13 -29.20
N GLU A 108 4.47 8.83 -30.02
CA GLU A 108 4.49 8.70 -31.50
C GLU A 108 4.26 7.26 -32.01
N GLY A 109 3.48 6.46 -31.27
CA GLY A 109 3.18 5.07 -31.63
C GLY A 109 4.28 4.06 -31.26
N VAL A 110 5.33 4.50 -30.59
CA VAL A 110 6.40 3.64 -30.06
C VAL A 110 6.21 3.47 -28.55
N GLU A 111 6.32 2.22 -28.07
CA GLU A 111 6.36 1.91 -26.64
C GLU A 111 7.79 1.98 -26.12
N TYR A 112 7.98 2.81 -25.10
CA TYR A 112 9.22 2.93 -24.34
C TYR A 112 9.04 2.28 -22.98
N GLU A 113 10.08 1.58 -22.53
CA GLU A 113 10.27 1.17 -21.14
C GLU A 113 11.12 2.22 -20.42
N LEU A 114 10.60 2.76 -19.31
CA LEU A 114 11.26 3.76 -18.49
C LEU A 114 12.09 3.04 -17.43
N ILE A 115 13.40 3.24 -17.47
CA ILE A 115 14.35 2.70 -16.50
C ILE A 115 14.96 3.86 -15.72
N GLU A 116 14.84 3.83 -14.40
CA GLU A 116 15.42 4.87 -13.56
C GLU A 116 16.91 4.62 -13.35
N VAL A 117 17.75 5.57 -13.74
CA VAL A 117 19.20 5.52 -13.53
C VAL A 117 19.57 6.57 -12.48
N THR A 118 20.01 6.11 -11.32
CA THR A 118 20.35 6.97 -10.18
C THR A 118 21.86 6.94 -9.91
N PRO A 119 22.57 8.08 -10.03
CA PRO A 119 23.95 8.20 -9.63
C PRO A 119 24.14 7.86 -8.14
N TYR A 120 25.27 7.25 -7.81
CA TYR A 120 25.70 7.12 -6.42
C TYR A 120 25.78 8.49 -5.77
N ARG A 121 25.21 8.59 -4.58
CA ARG A 121 25.17 9.85 -3.86
C ARG A 121 25.11 9.63 -2.36
N THR A 122 25.73 10.56 -1.65
CA THR A 122 25.54 10.77 -0.23
C THR A 122 24.54 11.89 -0.03
N GLU A 123 23.71 11.73 0.99
CA GLU A 123 22.64 12.64 1.31
C GLU A 123 22.96 13.27 2.67
N THR A 124 22.81 14.59 2.77
CA THR A 124 23.02 15.31 4.04
C THR A 124 21.74 15.30 4.88
N LYS A 125 21.55 16.30 5.75
CA LYS A 125 20.40 16.37 6.64
C LYS A 125 19.10 16.52 5.84
N TYR A 126 18.01 16.16 6.48
CA TYR A 126 16.66 16.25 5.93
C TYR A 126 15.87 17.27 6.74
N SER A 127 15.82 18.52 6.28
CA SER A 127 15.08 19.57 7.00
C SER A 127 13.55 19.47 6.82
N ASP A 128 13.08 18.94 5.68
CA ASP A 128 11.65 18.84 5.33
C ASP A 128 11.05 17.43 5.51
N PHE A 129 11.80 16.49 6.11
CA PHE A 129 11.39 15.08 6.30
C PHE A 129 11.09 14.34 4.98
N ARG A 130 11.69 14.77 3.87
CA ARG A 130 11.51 14.13 2.55
C ARG A 130 12.75 14.20 1.67
N HIS A 131 13.33 15.38 1.52
CA HIS A 131 14.45 15.64 0.63
C HIS A 131 15.69 15.97 1.43
N PRO A 132 16.85 15.47 1.00
CA PRO A 132 18.11 15.92 1.57
C PRO A 132 18.35 17.39 1.23
N ASP A 133 18.89 18.13 2.18
CA ASP A 133 19.24 19.56 2.03
C ASP A 133 20.33 19.76 0.96
N GLU A 134 21.22 18.77 0.82
CA GLU A 134 22.30 18.73 -0.17
C GLU A 134 22.57 17.28 -0.57
N VAL A 135 22.83 17.06 -1.87
CA VAL A 135 23.23 15.78 -2.46
C VAL A 135 24.66 15.91 -2.97
N LYS A 136 25.53 14.97 -2.61
CA LYS A 136 26.91 14.88 -3.13
C LYS A 136 27.11 13.55 -3.83
N PHE A 137 27.45 13.59 -5.11
CA PHE A 137 27.76 12.38 -5.87
C PHE A 137 28.97 11.66 -5.28
N SER A 138 28.90 10.33 -5.25
CA SER A 138 29.95 9.45 -4.75
C SER A 138 30.42 8.51 -5.85
N ASP A 139 31.57 7.89 -5.65
CA ASP A 139 32.10 6.83 -6.51
C ASP A 139 31.88 5.43 -5.89
N LYS A 140 31.17 5.34 -4.75
CA LYS A 140 30.98 4.09 -4.01
C LYS A 140 29.53 3.62 -4.01
N LEU A 141 29.31 2.38 -4.45
CA LEU A 141 28.02 1.70 -4.37
C LEU A 141 27.45 1.63 -2.95
N GLU A 142 28.31 1.46 -1.94
CA GLU A 142 27.90 1.40 -0.53
C GLU A 142 27.13 2.64 -0.08
N ASP A 143 27.50 3.83 -0.57
CA ASP A 143 26.84 5.08 -0.23
C ASP A 143 25.40 5.12 -0.76
N ASP A 144 25.15 4.55 -1.95
CA ASP A 144 23.79 4.42 -2.51
C ASP A 144 22.96 3.38 -1.77
N LEU A 145 23.54 2.23 -1.43
CA LEU A 145 22.82 1.17 -0.73
C LEU A 145 22.45 1.59 0.70
N LYS A 146 23.31 2.37 1.37
CA LYS A 146 23.10 2.85 2.74
C LYS A 146 21.90 3.79 2.89
N ARG A 147 21.60 4.59 1.87
CA ARG A 147 20.46 5.54 1.89
C ARG A 147 19.10 4.90 1.58
N ARG A 148 19.05 3.60 1.27
CA ARG A 148 17.80 2.89 1.00
C ARG A 148 16.99 2.65 2.28
N ASP A 149 15.72 2.30 2.11
CA ASP A 149 14.78 2.19 3.22
C ASP A 149 14.99 0.91 4.03
N PHE A 150 14.97 -0.25 3.36
CA PHE A 150 15.04 -1.57 3.98
C PHE A 150 16.14 -2.44 3.39
N THR A 151 16.72 -3.31 4.22
CA THR A 151 17.81 -4.24 3.87
C THR A 151 17.48 -5.08 2.64
N VAL A 152 16.25 -5.59 2.57
CA VAL A 152 15.73 -6.38 1.44
C VAL A 152 15.65 -5.61 0.12
N ASN A 153 15.72 -4.28 0.14
CA ASN A 153 15.78 -3.40 -1.03
C ASN A 153 17.18 -2.83 -1.28
N ALA A 154 18.14 -3.10 -0.39
CA ALA A 154 19.52 -2.62 -0.45
C ALA A 154 20.47 -3.69 -1.00
N LEU A 155 20.02 -4.35 -2.06
CA LEU A 155 20.75 -5.38 -2.80
C LEU A 155 21.13 -4.84 -4.17
N ALA A 156 22.33 -5.17 -4.65
CA ALA A 156 22.82 -4.77 -5.97
C ALA A 156 23.20 -5.98 -6.81
N LEU A 157 22.74 -6.04 -8.07
CA LEU A 157 22.99 -7.12 -9.01
C LEU A 157 23.75 -6.58 -10.22
N ASP A 158 24.92 -7.16 -10.52
CA ASP A 158 25.72 -6.78 -11.70
C ASP A 158 25.21 -7.47 -12.99
N SER A 159 25.74 -7.04 -14.14
CA SER A 159 25.42 -7.62 -15.47
C SER A 159 25.82 -9.09 -15.63
N LYS A 160 26.72 -9.60 -14.77
CA LYS A 160 27.22 -10.98 -14.77
C LYS A 160 26.43 -11.89 -13.83
N GLY A 161 25.45 -11.35 -13.09
CA GLY A 161 24.64 -12.06 -12.12
C GLY A 161 25.26 -12.18 -10.72
N HIS A 162 26.33 -11.45 -10.40
CA HIS A 162 26.84 -11.35 -9.04
C HIS A 162 25.97 -10.41 -8.21
N LEU A 163 25.54 -10.91 -7.06
CA LEU A 163 24.73 -10.18 -6.12
C LEU A 163 25.63 -9.68 -4.97
N THR A 164 25.59 -8.37 -4.74
CA THR A 164 26.25 -7.68 -3.63
C THR A 164 25.21 -7.38 -2.55
N ASP A 165 25.47 -7.86 -1.34
CA ASP A 165 24.66 -7.65 -0.14
C ASP A 165 25.57 -7.18 1.00
N ILE A 166 25.44 -5.90 1.37
CA ILE A 166 26.25 -5.25 2.42
C ILE A 166 25.50 -5.23 3.76
N PHE A 167 24.17 -5.38 3.74
CA PHE A 167 23.29 -5.09 4.88
C PHE A 167 22.43 -6.30 5.28
N ASP A 168 22.88 -7.52 4.95
CA ASP A 168 22.19 -8.79 5.26
C ASP A 168 20.77 -8.89 4.68
N GLY A 169 20.50 -8.23 3.54
CA GLY A 169 19.20 -8.25 2.88
C GLY A 169 18.76 -9.65 2.43
N LEU A 170 19.70 -10.50 2.01
CA LEU A 170 19.42 -11.90 1.65
C LEU A 170 18.93 -12.72 2.84
N LYS A 171 19.58 -12.53 3.99
CA LYS A 171 19.21 -13.19 5.24
C LYS A 171 17.84 -12.73 5.72
N ASP A 172 17.55 -11.44 5.59
CA ASP A 172 16.24 -10.89 5.93
C ASP A 172 15.14 -11.40 4.96
N ILE A 173 15.44 -11.56 3.66
CA ILE A 173 14.54 -12.21 2.70
C ILE A 173 14.27 -13.67 3.08
N GLU A 174 15.31 -14.44 3.41
CA GLU A 174 15.19 -15.84 3.81
C GLU A 174 14.33 -15.99 5.08
N ASN A 175 14.55 -15.12 6.07
CA ASN A 175 13.80 -15.11 7.32
C ASN A 175 12.42 -14.45 7.21
N LYS A 176 12.07 -13.88 6.05
CA LYS A 176 10.85 -13.08 5.83
C LYS A 176 10.70 -11.93 6.84
N VAL A 177 11.78 -11.21 7.08
CA VAL A 177 11.84 -10.08 8.01
C VAL A 177 12.10 -8.78 7.24
N LEU A 178 11.37 -7.73 7.59
CA LEU A 178 11.61 -6.38 7.08
C LEU A 178 12.36 -5.57 8.14
N ARG A 179 13.57 -5.12 7.78
CA ARG A 179 14.47 -4.34 8.64
C ARG A 179 14.97 -3.10 7.90
N THR A 180 15.13 -2.00 8.62
CA THR A 180 15.69 -0.77 8.05
C THR A 180 17.18 -0.91 7.75
N VAL A 181 17.67 -0.23 6.72
CA VAL A 181 19.12 -0.05 6.54
C VAL A 181 19.61 0.94 7.60
N GLY A 182 20.50 0.51 8.48
CA GLY A 182 20.96 1.31 9.62
C GLY A 182 19.91 1.48 10.73
N GLU A 183 20.12 2.47 11.59
CA GLU A 183 19.33 2.70 12.81
C GLU A 183 17.94 3.26 12.52
N ALA A 184 16.89 2.51 12.85
CA ALA A 184 15.51 2.81 12.47
C ALA A 184 15.02 4.21 12.88
N ASP A 185 15.41 4.69 14.07
CA ASP A 185 15.02 6.02 14.56
C ASP A 185 15.57 7.15 13.68
N GLU A 186 16.82 7.03 13.22
CA GLU A 186 17.42 8.00 12.31
C GLU A 186 16.74 7.95 10.94
N ARG A 187 16.49 6.74 10.42
CA ARG A 187 15.86 6.55 9.11
C ARG A 187 14.44 7.13 9.06
N PHE A 188 13.66 6.99 10.12
CA PHE A 188 12.32 7.60 10.19
C PHE A 188 12.36 9.10 10.49
N GLY A 189 13.43 9.58 11.13
CA GLY A 189 13.72 11.00 11.28
C GLY A 189 14.00 11.70 9.94
N GLU A 190 14.64 11.01 9.00
CA GLU A 190 14.92 11.52 7.65
C GLU A 190 13.67 11.54 6.75
N ASP A 191 12.96 10.41 6.63
CA ASP A 191 11.71 10.30 5.86
C ASP A 191 10.71 9.44 6.62
N ALA A 192 9.76 10.11 7.27
CA ALA A 192 8.73 9.45 8.08
C ALA A 192 7.77 8.62 7.22
N LEU A 193 7.71 8.81 5.89
CA LEU A 193 6.92 7.96 5.00
C LEU A 193 7.42 6.50 5.02
N ARG A 194 8.70 6.26 5.36
CA ARG A 194 9.27 4.92 5.49
C ARG A 194 8.49 4.06 6.50
N MET A 195 7.85 4.65 7.51
CA MET A 195 6.98 3.90 8.43
C MET A 195 5.75 3.30 7.73
N LEU A 196 5.10 4.04 6.83
CA LEU A 196 3.99 3.51 6.02
C LEU A 196 4.47 2.50 4.98
N ARG A 197 5.63 2.77 4.37
CA ARG A 197 6.28 1.81 3.46
C ARG A 197 6.59 0.49 4.15
N ALA A 198 6.97 0.51 5.44
CA ALA A 198 7.22 -0.71 6.22
C ALA A 198 5.96 -1.58 6.29
N VAL A 199 4.82 -0.97 6.63
CA VAL A 199 3.52 -1.66 6.67
C VAL A 199 3.14 -2.18 5.28
N ARG A 200 3.24 -1.35 4.24
CA ARG A 200 2.93 -1.74 2.87
C ARG A 200 3.78 -2.93 2.41
N LEU A 201 5.10 -2.87 2.59
CA LEU A 201 6.02 -3.92 2.15
C LEU A 201 5.83 -5.21 2.93
N ALA A 202 5.59 -5.13 4.24
CA ALA A 202 5.26 -6.30 5.06
C ALA A 202 4.04 -7.06 4.49
N LEU A 203 2.96 -6.34 4.12
CA LEU A 203 1.78 -6.94 3.53
C LEU A 203 2.00 -7.48 2.10
N GLN A 204 2.74 -6.73 1.27
CA GLN A 204 3.01 -7.11 -0.12
C GLN A 204 3.92 -8.33 -0.23
N LEU A 205 4.88 -8.45 0.68
CA LEU A 205 5.88 -9.51 0.68
C LEU A 205 5.50 -10.69 1.57
N ASP A 206 4.50 -10.53 2.44
CA ASP A 206 4.15 -11.48 3.51
C ASP A 206 5.31 -11.66 4.50
N PHE A 207 5.88 -10.53 4.93
CA PHE A 207 7.03 -10.44 5.83
C PHE A 207 6.61 -9.89 7.19
N SER A 208 7.30 -10.31 8.25
CA SER A 208 7.18 -9.70 9.57
C SER A 208 8.10 -8.49 9.69
N ILE A 209 7.73 -7.48 10.46
CA ILE A 209 8.60 -6.32 10.72
C ILE A 209 9.50 -6.65 11.92
N ALA A 210 10.81 -6.39 11.80
CA ALA A 210 11.76 -6.60 12.89
C ALA A 210 11.36 -5.80 14.15
N GLN A 211 11.64 -6.35 15.34
CA GLN A 211 11.20 -5.74 16.61
C GLN A 211 11.75 -4.32 16.79
N GLU A 212 13.02 -4.09 16.43
CA GLU A 212 13.66 -2.78 16.54
C GLU A 212 12.97 -1.77 15.63
N THR A 213 12.67 -2.17 14.39
CA THR A 213 11.94 -1.36 13.42
C THR A 213 10.51 -1.07 13.90
N ALA A 214 9.80 -2.07 14.42
CA ALA A 214 8.44 -1.91 14.96
C ALA A 214 8.39 -0.93 16.15
N ASN A 215 9.32 -1.06 17.10
CA ASN A 215 9.44 -0.17 18.25
C ASN A 215 9.72 1.28 17.83
N SER A 216 10.59 1.44 16.83
CA SER A 216 10.92 2.75 16.28
C SER A 216 9.74 3.39 15.53
N ILE A 217 8.94 2.60 14.79
CA ILE A 217 7.70 3.11 14.18
C ILE A 217 6.76 3.66 15.25
N LEU A 218 6.52 2.90 16.33
CA LEU A 218 5.66 3.33 17.44
C LEU A 218 6.13 4.67 18.03
N LYS A 219 7.42 4.75 18.35
CA LYS A 219 8.07 5.94 18.93
C LYS A 219 7.95 7.17 18.02
N ASN A 220 8.10 7.00 16.71
CA ASN A 220 8.15 8.09 15.74
C ASN A 220 6.83 8.33 14.99
N SER A 221 5.75 7.61 15.31
CA SER A 221 4.46 7.64 14.62
C SER A 221 3.87 9.04 14.39
N GLU A 222 4.15 9.99 15.28
CA GLU A 222 3.73 11.39 15.17
C GLU A 222 4.43 12.16 14.03
N LEU A 223 5.63 11.75 13.60
CA LEU A 223 6.36 12.39 12.51
C LEU A 223 5.61 12.30 11.19
N ILE A 224 4.68 11.36 11.05
CA ILE A 224 3.87 11.22 9.83
C ILE A 224 3.07 12.49 9.51
N LYS A 225 2.74 13.32 10.52
CA LYS A 225 2.06 14.62 10.34
C LYS A 225 2.87 15.63 9.54
N LYS A 226 4.18 15.44 9.43
CA LYS A 226 5.08 16.29 8.63
C LYS A 226 5.08 15.91 7.16
N ILE A 227 4.54 14.74 6.81
CA ILE A 227 4.50 14.25 5.44
C ILE A 227 3.28 14.83 4.72
N SER A 228 3.49 15.23 3.46
CA SER A 228 2.41 15.66 2.58
C SER A 228 1.33 14.59 2.46
N THR A 229 0.08 15.02 2.53
CA THR A 229 -1.07 14.14 2.53
C THR A 229 -1.18 13.25 1.28
N GLU A 230 -0.75 13.74 0.12
CA GLU A 230 -0.73 12.99 -1.15
C GLU A 230 0.19 11.77 -1.05
N ARG A 231 1.38 11.92 -0.45
CA ARG A 231 2.30 10.78 -0.23
C ARG A 231 1.72 9.76 0.75
N ILE A 232 1.03 10.23 1.79
CA ILE A 232 0.32 9.34 2.73
C ILE A 232 -0.79 8.59 1.99
N ARG A 233 -1.59 9.30 1.18
CA ARG A 233 -2.66 8.72 0.34
C ARG A 233 -2.10 7.64 -0.57
N ASP A 234 -1.01 7.89 -1.29
CA ASP A 234 -0.45 6.95 -2.25
C ASP A 234 0.04 5.65 -1.58
N GLU A 235 0.64 5.73 -0.39
CA GLU A 235 1.02 4.53 0.37
C GLU A 235 -0.19 3.84 1.00
N PHE A 236 -1.16 4.60 1.50
CA PHE A 236 -2.41 4.06 2.04
C PHE A 236 -3.23 3.31 0.98
N GLU A 237 -3.35 3.86 -0.22
CA GLU A 237 -4.00 3.22 -1.36
C GLU A 237 -3.37 1.85 -1.66
N LYS A 238 -2.04 1.78 -1.72
CA LYS A 238 -1.32 0.51 -1.93
C LYS A 238 -1.56 -0.49 -0.81
N ILE A 239 -1.76 -0.04 0.42
CA ILE A 239 -2.16 -0.90 1.55
C ILE A 239 -3.58 -1.44 1.34
N ILE A 240 -4.54 -0.59 0.98
CA ILE A 240 -5.93 -0.97 0.69
C ILE A 240 -6.03 -1.94 -0.50
N MET A 241 -5.18 -1.75 -1.50
CA MET A 241 -5.11 -2.60 -2.70
C MET A 241 -4.29 -3.88 -2.51
N SER A 242 -3.70 -4.10 -1.32
CA SER A 242 -2.97 -5.32 -1.01
C SER A 242 -3.89 -6.55 -0.95
N ARG A 243 -3.29 -7.74 -0.77
CA ARG A 243 -4.03 -9.00 -0.59
C ARG A 243 -4.69 -9.11 0.79
N SER A 244 -4.14 -8.41 1.78
CA SER A 244 -4.59 -8.51 3.17
C SER A 244 -4.78 -7.13 3.80
N PRO A 245 -5.63 -6.26 3.21
CA PRO A 245 -5.75 -4.88 3.65
C PRO A 245 -6.31 -4.74 5.08
N ALA A 246 -7.13 -5.69 5.55
CA ALA A 246 -7.60 -5.70 6.94
C ALA A 246 -6.44 -5.77 7.94
N ASN A 247 -5.50 -6.70 7.74
CA ASN A 247 -4.27 -6.77 8.54
C ASN A 247 -3.44 -5.48 8.42
N GLY A 248 -3.45 -4.84 7.26
CA GLY A 248 -2.81 -3.54 7.07
C GLY A 248 -3.38 -2.45 7.96
N ILE A 249 -4.72 -2.34 8.03
CA ILE A 249 -5.37 -1.38 8.94
C ILE A 249 -5.06 -1.70 10.41
N VAL A 250 -5.07 -2.98 10.79
CA VAL A 250 -4.66 -3.42 12.15
C VAL A 250 -3.22 -3.03 12.44
N MET A 251 -2.29 -3.20 11.50
CA MET A 251 -0.90 -2.78 11.70
C MET A 251 -0.79 -1.26 11.85
N LEU A 252 -1.50 -0.48 11.02
CA LEU A 252 -1.54 0.99 11.14
C LEU A 252 -2.10 1.43 12.50
N GLU A 253 -3.12 0.75 13.02
CA GLU A 253 -3.68 1.00 14.35
C GLU A 253 -2.65 0.69 15.44
N LYS A 254 -2.11 -0.54 15.44
CA LYS A 254 -1.13 -0.99 16.43
C LYS A 254 0.12 -0.13 16.48
N PHE A 255 0.55 0.41 15.34
CA PHE A 255 1.71 1.31 15.25
C PHE A 255 1.38 2.78 15.55
N GLY A 256 0.12 3.11 15.85
CA GLY A 256 -0.29 4.48 16.11
C GLY A 256 -0.24 5.37 14.87
N LEU A 257 -0.22 4.80 13.66
CA LEU A 257 -0.24 5.57 12.41
C LEU A 257 -1.69 5.91 12.01
N LEU A 258 -2.65 5.02 12.30
CA LEU A 258 -4.04 5.18 11.87
C LEU A 258 -4.70 6.47 12.37
N LYS A 259 -4.36 6.91 13.59
CA LYS A 259 -4.86 8.16 14.19
C LYS A 259 -4.54 9.42 13.37
N ASN A 260 -3.51 9.35 12.53
CA ASN A 260 -3.07 10.45 11.68
C ASN A 260 -3.61 10.37 10.25
N ILE A 261 -4.21 9.25 9.86
CA ILE A 261 -4.72 9.00 8.51
C ILE A 261 -6.26 9.05 8.51
N ILE A 262 -6.88 8.15 9.27
CA ILE A 262 -8.34 8.04 9.41
C ILE A 262 -8.69 7.79 10.90
N PRO A 263 -8.57 8.82 11.76
CA PRO A 263 -8.92 8.70 13.17
C PRO A 263 -10.38 8.26 13.41
N GLU A 264 -11.28 8.55 12.46
CA GLU A 264 -12.69 8.17 12.54
C GLU A 264 -12.91 6.65 12.63
N LEU A 265 -12.01 5.83 12.08
CA LEU A 265 -12.09 4.37 12.20
C LEU A 265 -11.88 3.91 13.66
N LEU A 266 -11.10 4.65 14.45
CA LEU A 266 -10.85 4.32 15.86
C LEU A 266 -12.10 4.48 16.72
N GLU A 267 -13.07 5.30 16.29
CA GLU A 267 -14.37 5.44 16.97
C GLU A 267 -15.20 4.13 16.90
N GLY A 268 -14.89 3.25 15.94
CA GLY A 268 -15.54 1.95 15.78
C GLY A 268 -15.09 0.89 16.80
N ILE A 269 -13.93 1.08 17.44
CA ILE A 269 -13.36 0.12 18.39
C ILE A 269 -14.26 0.08 19.64
N LYS A 270 -14.69 -1.13 20.03
CA LYS A 270 -15.67 -1.39 21.11
C LYS A 270 -17.05 -0.77 20.87
N CYS A 271 -17.36 -0.37 19.64
CA CYS A 271 -18.70 0.06 19.27
C CYS A 271 -19.56 -1.17 18.91
N GLU A 272 -20.16 -1.80 19.91
CA GLU A 272 -21.01 -2.99 19.72
C GLU A 272 -22.28 -2.69 18.91
N GLN A 273 -22.59 -3.56 17.95
CA GLN A 273 -23.71 -3.40 17.02
C GLN A 273 -25.00 -4.09 17.49
N GLY A 274 -24.89 -5.05 18.44
CA GLY A 274 -26.01 -5.83 18.97
C GLY A 274 -26.69 -6.76 17.95
N GLY A 275 -27.48 -7.72 18.43
CA GLY A 275 -28.20 -8.68 17.56
C GLY A 275 -27.34 -9.88 17.14
N VAL A 276 -27.34 -10.24 15.85
CA VAL A 276 -26.61 -11.40 15.28
C VAL A 276 -25.16 -11.05 14.89
N HIS A 277 -24.73 -9.82 15.15
CA HIS A 277 -23.38 -9.36 14.83
C HIS A 277 -22.43 -9.76 15.96
N ILE A 278 -21.44 -10.58 15.63
CA ILE A 278 -20.39 -11.05 16.56
C ILE A 278 -19.24 -10.04 16.74
N TYR A 279 -19.18 -9.02 15.87
CA TYR A 279 -18.08 -8.06 15.77
C TYR A 279 -18.52 -6.65 16.16
N ASP A 280 -17.60 -5.85 16.69
CA ASP A 280 -17.80 -4.40 16.82
C ASP A 280 -17.81 -3.71 15.43
N VAL A 281 -18.06 -2.40 15.38
CA VAL A 281 -18.05 -1.67 14.09
C VAL A 281 -16.69 -1.76 13.41
N TYR A 282 -15.59 -1.65 14.15
CA TYR A 282 -14.25 -1.67 13.57
C TYR A 282 -13.94 -3.02 12.89
N GLU A 283 -14.10 -4.12 13.62
CA GLU A 283 -13.88 -5.48 13.09
C GLU A 283 -14.79 -5.77 11.90
N HIS A 284 -16.05 -5.35 11.95
CA HIS A 284 -16.98 -5.49 10.82
C HIS A 284 -16.50 -4.75 9.56
N LEU A 285 -16.03 -3.51 9.69
CA LEU A 285 -15.46 -2.74 8.58
C LEU A 285 -14.22 -3.43 7.98
N LEU A 286 -13.37 -4.02 8.84
CA LEU A 286 -12.19 -4.76 8.38
C LEU A 286 -12.56 -6.03 7.61
N MET A 287 -13.56 -6.78 8.08
CA MET A 287 -14.03 -7.98 7.37
C MET A 287 -14.66 -7.63 6.03
N ALA A 288 -15.42 -6.53 5.95
CA ALA A 288 -15.98 -6.03 4.69
C ALA A 288 -14.88 -5.61 3.71
N LEU A 289 -13.85 -4.90 4.19
CA LEU A 289 -12.67 -4.53 3.40
C LEU A 289 -11.92 -5.76 2.89
N GLN A 290 -11.69 -6.77 3.75
CA GLN A 290 -11.02 -8.00 3.34
C GLN A 290 -11.85 -8.76 2.30
N HIS A 291 -13.17 -8.86 2.48
CA HIS A 291 -14.04 -9.49 1.50
C HIS A 291 -13.96 -8.80 0.12
N ALA A 292 -13.97 -7.47 0.10
CA ALA A 292 -13.80 -6.71 -1.14
C ALA A 292 -12.45 -7.00 -1.82
N ALA A 293 -11.39 -7.20 -1.03
CA ALA A 293 -10.08 -7.58 -1.53
C ALA A 293 -10.04 -9.01 -2.08
N ASP A 294 -10.67 -9.97 -1.38
CA ASP A 294 -10.76 -11.37 -1.81
C ASP A 294 -11.53 -11.51 -3.13
N LYS A 295 -12.51 -10.62 -3.37
CA LYS A 295 -13.26 -10.51 -4.63
C LYS A 295 -12.53 -9.71 -5.71
N ASN A 296 -11.33 -9.20 -5.42
CA ASN A 296 -10.53 -8.36 -6.29
C ASN A 296 -11.29 -7.14 -6.83
N TRP A 297 -12.10 -6.51 -5.97
CA TRP A 297 -12.84 -5.30 -6.33
C TRP A 297 -11.93 -4.07 -6.39
N PRO A 298 -12.31 -3.05 -7.19
CA PRO A 298 -11.52 -1.84 -7.37
C PRO A 298 -11.45 -0.99 -6.10
N LEU A 299 -10.52 -0.02 -6.11
CA LEU A 299 -10.18 0.81 -4.95
C LEU A 299 -11.39 1.47 -4.31
N GLU A 300 -12.27 2.08 -5.12
CA GLU A 300 -13.41 2.84 -4.64
C GLU A 300 -14.41 1.95 -3.88
N ILE A 301 -14.56 0.69 -4.32
CA ILE A 301 -15.40 -0.30 -3.62
C ILE A 301 -14.73 -0.73 -2.31
N ARG A 302 -13.41 -0.92 -2.28
CA ARG A 302 -12.69 -1.25 -1.04
C ARG A 302 -12.74 -0.11 -0.02
N LEU A 303 -12.57 1.14 -0.47
CA LEU A 303 -12.70 2.33 0.36
C LEU A 303 -14.13 2.49 0.89
N ALA A 304 -15.14 2.28 0.03
CA ALA A 304 -16.54 2.28 0.45
C ALA A 304 -16.82 1.16 1.46
N ALA A 305 -16.30 -0.06 1.25
CA ALA A 305 -16.44 -1.16 2.19
C ALA A 305 -15.80 -0.85 3.56
N LEU A 306 -14.62 -0.21 3.57
CA LEU A 306 -13.96 0.23 4.81
C LEU A 306 -14.75 1.34 5.54
N MET A 307 -15.55 2.15 4.83
CA MET A 307 -16.21 3.33 5.40
C MET A 307 -17.74 3.25 5.49
N HIS A 308 -18.38 2.19 4.98
CA HIS A 308 -19.84 2.14 4.82
C HIS A 308 -20.59 2.38 6.14
N ASP A 309 -20.06 1.82 7.23
CA ASP A 309 -20.62 1.91 8.58
C ASP A 309 -19.89 2.89 9.50
N ILE A 310 -19.00 3.73 8.97
CA ILE A 310 -18.16 4.65 9.77
C ILE A 310 -18.99 5.68 10.55
N GLY A 311 -20.24 5.94 10.14
CA GLY A 311 -21.17 6.83 10.83
C GLY A 311 -21.85 6.23 12.07
N LYS A 312 -21.76 4.91 12.28
CA LYS A 312 -22.44 4.23 13.40
C LYS A 312 -22.03 4.75 14.78
N PRO A 313 -20.73 4.90 15.12
CA PRO A 313 -20.33 5.41 16.43
C PRO A 313 -20.97 6.76 16.79
N ARG A 314 -21.08 7.67 15.81
CA ARG A 314 -21.64 9.02 15.99
C ARG A 314 -23.17 9.07 16.01
N THR A 315 -23.83 8.01 15.60
CA THR A 315 -25.31 7.91 15.54
C THR A 315 -25.88 6.91 16.53
N ARG A 316 -25.02 6.24 17.31
CA ARG A 316 -25.41 5.24 18.32
C ARG A 316 -26.32 5.86 19.38
N ARG A 317 -27.52 5.30 19.52
CA ARG A 317 -28.52 5.68 20.54
C ARG A 317 -29.06 4.44 21.23
N LEU A 318 -29.45 4.54 22.49
CA LEU A 318 -30.16 3.46 23.19
C LEU A 318 -31.53 3.24 22.53
N ALA A 319 -31.89 1.98 22.27
CA ALA A 319 -33.15 1.62 21.62
C ALA A 319 -34.37 1.88 22.50
N SER A 320 -34.20 1.86 23.83
CA SER A 320 -35.21 2.22 24.83
C SER A 320 -34.52 2.61 26.16
N PRO A 321 -35.15 3.43 27.02
CA PRO A 321 -34.63 3.73 28.36
C PRO A 321 -34.34 2.48 29.19
N ASP A 322 -35.16 1.44 29.04
CA ASP A 322 -35.03 0.16 29.75
C ASP A 322 -33.95 -0.79 29.18
N ALA A 323 -33.31 -0.43 28.05
CA ALA A 323 -32.24 -1.24 27.47
C ALA A 323 -30.96 -1.20 28.31
N PHE A 324 -30.83 -0.20 29.19
CA PHE A 324 -29.68 -0.02 30.08
C PHE A 324 -29.54 -1.17 31.09
N THR A 325 -30.66 -1.74 31.55
CA THR A 325 -30.72 -2.81 32.56
C THR A 325 -30.26 -4.17 32.04
N GLN A 326 -30.18 -4.36 30.72
CA GLN A 326 -29.71 -5.61 30.11
C GLN A 326 -28.21 -5.60 29.77
N VAL A 327 -27.60 -4.42 29.63
CA VAL A 327 -26.17 -4.29 29.27
C VAL A 327 -25.26 -4.38 30.50
N LEU A 328 -25.73 -3.93 31.67
CA LEU A 328 -25.04 -4.11 32.95
C LEU A 328 -25.63 -5.33 33.65
N GLY A 329 -24.92 -6.46 33.57
CA GLY A 329 -25.38 -7.75 34.11
C GLY A 329 -25.97 -7.66 35.52
N SER A 330 -27.09 -8.36 35.72
CA SER A 330 -27.58 -8.69 37.06
C SER A 330 -26.50 -9.51 37.81
N PRO A 331 -26.40 -9.41 39.15
CA PRO A 331 -25.35 -10.10 39.90
C PRO A 331 -25.44 -11.61 39.70
N VAL A 332 -24.30 -12.22 39.43
CA VAL A 332 -24.11 -13.66 39.28
C VAL A 332 -24.67 -14.38 40.51
N GLN A 333 -25.75 -15.16 40.32
CA GLN A 333 -26.01 -16.33 41.15
C GLN A 333 -25.60 -17.57 40.36
N SER A 334 -24.50 -18.16 40.82
CA SER A 334 -23.95 -19.44 40.37
C SER A 334 -24.95 -20.57 40.58
N SER A 335 -25.38 -21.22 39.50
CA SER A 335 -25.72 -22.64 39.56
C SER A 335 -25.34 -23.30 38.25
N VAL A 336 -24.47 -24.29 38.36
CA VAL A 336 -23.94 -25.13 37.29
C VAL A 336 -25.07 -26.03 36.78
N LYS A 337 -25.32 -26.05 35.47
CA LYS A 337 -25.99 -27.17 34.80
C LYS A 337 -25.29 -27.52 33.49
N GLU A 338 -25.12 -28.82 33.32
CA GLU A 338 -24.35 -29.55 32.31
C GLU A 338 -24.75 -29.27 30.86
N GLN A 339 -23.75 -29.42 29.99
CA GLN A 339 -23.85 -29.33 28.52
C GLN A 339 -24.57 -30.54 27.91
N ALA A 340 -25.46 -30.27 26.97
CA ALA A 340 -25.88 -31.21 25.92
C ALA A 340 -25.89 -30.49 24.56
N LEU A 341 -25.46 -31.19 23.50
CA LEU A 341 -25.39 -30.73 22.10
C LEU A 341 -26.78 -30.77 21.39
N PRO A 342 -26.95 -30.07 20.24
CA PRO A 342 -28.17 -29.32 19.92
C PRO A 342 -29.18 -30.07 19.05
N ASP A 343 -30.46 -29.70 19.18
CA ASP A 343 -31.53 -30.10 18.26
C ASP A 343 -31.83 -28.96 17.27
N HIS A 344 -31.53 -29.20 15.98
CA HIS A 344 -31.83 -28.31 14.86
C HIS A 344 -33.28 -28.50 14.39
N SER A 345 -34.26 -28.00 15.14
CA SER A 345 -35.66 -28.02 14.66
C SER A 345 -36.60 -27.01 15.31
N GLN A 346 -36.11 -25.83 15.72
CA GLN A 346 -36.99 -24.75 16.21
C GLN A 346 -36.73 -23.41 15.53
N LYS A 347 -37.76 -22.92 14.83
CA LYS A 347 -37.86 -21.55 14.34
C LYS A 347 -37.85 -20.60 15.55
N HIS A 348 -36.73 -19.92 15.78
CA HIS A 348 -36.65 -18.84 16.76
C HIS A 348 -37.45 -17.61 16.27
N THR A 349 -38.74 -17.58 16.57
CA THR A 349 -39.55 -16.36 16.58
C THR A 349 -39.30 -15.62 17.90
N GLY A 350 -38.21 -14.87 17.96
CA GLY A 350 -37.85 -14.06 19.12
C GLY A 350 -36.83 -13.01 18.73
N SER A 351 -37.29 -11.84 18.29
CA SER A 351 -36.44 -10.67 18.04
C SER A 351 -35.78 -10.25 19.35
N ALA A 352 -34.54 -10.68 19.59
CA ALA A 352 -33.68 -10.08 20.61
C ALA A 352 -33.66 -8.56 20.36
N ARG A 353 -34.24 -7.79 21.28
CA ARG A 353 -34.29 -6.32 21.16
C ARG A 353 -32.85 -5.82 21.11
N ARG A 354 -32.46 -5.21 19.98
CA ARG A 354 -31.13 -4.62 19.84
C ARG A 354 -30.99 -3.51 20.89
N PRO A 355 -29.94 -3.51 21.74
CA PRO A 355 -29.78 -2.49 22.77
C PRO A 355 -29.51 -1.09 22.18
N TYR A 356 -29.04 -1.03 20.94
CA TYR A 356 -28.68 0.20 20.24
C TYR A 356 -29.38 0.33 18.88
N THR A 357 -29.58 1.58 18.47
CA THR A 357 -30.04 1.99 17.14
C THR A 357 -29.03 2.95 16.51
N PHE A 358 -29.00 3.01 15.18
CA PHE A 358 -28.03 3.78 14.39
C PHE A 358 -28.74 4.54 13.25
N TYR A 359 -29.87 5.18 13.54
CA TYR A 359 -30.66 5.86 12.51
C TYR A 359 -29.86 6.99 11.84
N GLY A 360 -29.83 6.98 10.50
CA GLY A 360 -29.13 7.99 9.70
C GLY A 360 -27.61 7.81 9.62
N HIS A 361 -27.06 6.67 10.06
CA HIS A 361 -25.62 6.41 9.97
C HIS A 361 -25.11 6.39 8.52
N GLU A 362 -25.95 6.02 7.55
CA GLU A 362 -25.63 6.07 6.13
C GLU A 362 -25.47 7.51 5.63
N VAL A 363 -26.25 8.45 6.18
CA VAL A 363 -26.14 9.89 5.86
C VAL A 363 -24.88 10.47 6.49
N VAL A 364 -24.69 10.22 7.78
CA VAL A 364 -23.54 10.72 8.55
C VAL A 364 -22.25 10.09 8.03
N GLY A 365 -22.26 8.79 7.76
CA GLY A 365 -21.15 8.02 7.22
C GLY A 365 -20.72 8.51 5.84
N ALA A 366 -21.66 8.81 4.94
CA ALA A 366 -21.34 9.37 3.63
C ALA A 366 -20.63 10.72 3.73
N GLN A 367 -21.13 11.62 4.59
CA GLN A 367 -20.49 12.92 4.83
C GLN A 367 -19.10 12.77 5.47
N MET A 368 -18.93 11.79 6.36
CA MET A 368 -17.62 11.46 6.94
C MET A 368 -16.66 10.94 5.88
N ALA A 369 -17.08 9.97 5.07
CA ALA A 369 -16.29 9.41 3.99
C ALA A 369 -15.83 10.50 3.01
N LYS A 370 -16.73 11.40 2.59
CA LYS A 370 -16.39 12.56 1.75
C LYS A 370 -15.28 13.41 2.37
N LYS A 371 -15.43 13.80 3.64
CA LYS A 371 -14.43 14.62 4.36
C LYS A 371 -13.08 13.91 4.51
N ILE A 372 -13.09 12.59 4.73
CA ILE A 372 -11.87 11.78 4.81
C ILE A 372 -11.16 11.78 3.46
N MET A 373 -11.89 11.52 2.37
CA MET A 373 -11.35 11.50 1.00
C MET A 373 -10.78 12.86 0.59
N GLU A 374 -11.49 13.96 0.86
CA GLU A 374 -11.03 15.32 0.61
C GLU A 374 -9.78 15.67 1.43
N ARG A 375 -9.75 15.27 2.72
CA ARG A 375 -8.59 15.45 3.59
C ARG A 375 -7.38 14.69 3.04
N LEU A 376 -7.58 13.46 2.58
CA LEU A 376 -6.57 12.61 1.94
C LEU A 376 -6.25 13.00 0.49
N LYS A 377 -6.84 14.08 -0.04
CA LYS A 377 -6.57 14.59 -1.39
C LYS A 377 -6.87 13.60 -2.51
N PHE A 378 -7.85 12.71 -2.35
CA PHE A 378 -8.35 11.90 -3.47
C PHE A 378 -8.97 12.79 -4.55
N SER A 379 -9.08 12.27 -5.78
CA SER A 379 -9.72 13.03 -6.85
C SER A 379 -11.20 13.25 -6.52
N LYS A 380 -11.77 14.31 -7.10
CA LYS A 380 -13.20 14.60 -6.93
C LYS A 380 -14.07 13.44 -7.43
N LYS A 381 -13.68 12.82 -8.55
CA LYS A 381 -14.39 11.68 -9.14
C LYS A 381 -14.46 10.49 -8.17
N GLU A 382 -13.32 10.11 -7.58
CA GLU A 382 -13.26 9.02 -6.59
C GLU A 382 -14.04 9.38 -5.32
N THR A 383 -13.88 10.61 -4.84
CA THR A 383 -14.58 11.10 -3.65
C THR A 383 -16.09 11.02 -3.79
N ASP A 384 -16.64 11.54 -4.89
CA ASP A 384 -18.07 11.56 -5.16
C ASP A 384 -18.61 10.12 -5.32
N LEU A 385 -17.85 9.21 -5.96
CA LEU A 385 -18.24 7.81 -6.11
C LEU A 385 -18.29 7.09 -4.75
N VAL A 386 -17.24 7.22 -3.94
CA VAL A 386 -17.19 6.60 -2.61
C VAL A 386 -18.30 7.14 -1.70
N GLU A 387 -18.55 8.45 -1.71
CA GLU A 387 -19.65 9.08 -0.97
C GLU A 387 -21.00 8.46 -1.34
N VAL A 388 -21.29 8.31 -2.63
CA VAL A 388 -22.54 7.71 -3.12
C VAL A 388 -22.66 6.24 -2.69
N LEU A 389 -21.59 5.46 -2.83
CA LEU A 389 -21.56 4.06 -2.43
C LEU A 389 -21.84 3.89 -0.92
N VAL A 390 -21.19 4.71 -0.09
CA VAL A 390 -21.43 4.72 1.36
C VAL A 390 -22.86 5.18 1.66
N ARG A 391 -23.39 6.19 0.94
CA ARG A 391 -24.75 6.68 1.17
C ARG A 391 -25.81 5.66 0.82
N MET A 392 -25.57 4.84 -0.21
CA MET A 392 -26.53 3.87 -0.75
C MET A 392 -26.30 2.45 -0.23
N HIS A 393 -25.35 2.21 0.68
CA HIS A 393 -24.97 0.85 1.09
C HIS A 393 -26.11 0.05 1.76
N MET A 394 -27.08 0.74 2.35
CA MET A 394 -28.28 0.11 2.93
C MET A 394 -29.36 -0.21 1.89
N PHE A 395 -29.24 0.31 0.67
CA PHE A 395 -30.21 0.08 -0.40
C PHE A 395 -29.99 -1.32 -0.97
N PHE A 396 -30.84 -2.26 -0.55
CA PHE A 396 -30.86 -3.61 -1.09
C PHE A 396 -31.81 -3.67 -2.28
N SER A 397 -31.28 -4.06 -3.44
CA SER A 397 -32.08 -4.47 -4.60
C SER A 397 -31.74 -5.90 -4.93
N ASP A 398 -32.75 -6.76 -5.02
CA ASP A 398 -32.58 -8.15 -5.45
C ASP A 398 -32.23 -8.14 -6.94
N THR A 399 -30.97 -8.46 -7.27
CA THR A 399 -30.47 -8.42 -8.65
C THR A 399 -31.11 -9.49 -9.55
N GLU A 400 -31.79 -10.49 -8.98
CA GLU A 400 -32.56 -11.47 -9.75
C GLU A 400 -33.98 -10.98 -10.07
N GLN A 401 -34.50 -10.02 -9.31
CA GLN A 401 -35.84 -9.45 -9.49
C GLN A 401 -35.83 -8.06 -10.13
N ILE A 402 -34.75 -7.30 -9.98
CA ILE A 402 -34.67 -5.89 -10.35
C ILE A 402 -33.65 -5.73 -11.48
N THR A 403 -34.12 -5.29 -12.65
CA THR A 403 -33.26 -4.99 -13.81
C THR A 403 -32.29 -3.84 -13.51
N LEU A 404 -31.12 -3.82 -14.15
CA LEU A 404 -30.17 -2.70 -14.06
C LEU A 404 -30.82 -1.35 -14.43
N SER A 405 -31.81 -1.34 -15.33
CA SER A 405 -32.59 -0.14 -15.68
C SER A 405 -33.48 0.35 -14.54
N ALA A 406 -33.96 -0.54 -13.68
CA ALA A 406 -34.78 -0.19 -12.53
C ALA A 406 -33.93 0.31 -11.34
N VAL A 407 -32.68 -0.15 -11.21
CA VAL A 407 -31.73 0.38 -10.21
C VAL A 407 -31.26 1.81 -10.57
N ARG A 408 -31.27 2.18 -11.86
CA ARG A 408 -30.84 3.51 -12.35
C ARG A 408 -31.91 4.61 -12.27
N ARG A 409 -33.17 4.24 -12.03
CA ARG A 409 -34.31 5.17 -11.89
C ARG A 409 -34.60 5.40 -10.43
#